data_AF-A0A3N4Z779-F1
#
_entry.id   AF-A0A3N4Z779-F1
#
_cell.length_a   1.000
_cell.length_b   1.000
_cell.length_c   1.000
_cell.angle_alpha   90.00
_cell.angle_beta   90.00
_cell.angle_gamma   90.00
#
_symmetry.space_group_name_H-M   'P 1'
#
loop_
_entity.id
_entity.type
_entity.pdbx_description
1 polymer ?
#
loop_
_entity_poly.entity_id
_entity_poly.type
_entity_poly.pdbx_seq_one_letter_code
_entity_poly.pdbx_strand_id
1 'polypeptide(L)'
;MAVYAPSRKGFVVPRGSSPKRERQYEHIKESGEKRGMSESRAEEMASRTVNKERARSGESKTSSRSSTQGASASQRGGQKSGGGGSSERTKDDLYQEAKKRGIEGRSNMTKQQLKNALGR
;
A
#
# COMPACT_ATOMS: atom_id res chain seq x y z
N MET A 1 38.26 13.78 24.35
CA MET A 1 37.25 12.74 24.64
C MET A 1 35.93 13.17 24.04
N ALA A 2 35.52 12.55 22.94
CA ALA A 2 34.25 12.83 22.28
C ALA A 2 33.15 11.97 22.91
N VAL A 3 32.26 12.59 23.68
CA VAL A 3 30.98 11.98 24.07
C VAL A 3 29.92 12.53 23.13
N TYR A 4 29.88 11.96 21.93
CA TYR A 4 28.75 12.14 21.02
C TYR A 4 27.60 11.30 21.58
N ALA A 5 26.70 11.92 22.34
CA ALA A 5 25.44 11.30 22.71
C ALA A 5 24.50 11.35 21.51
N PRO A 6 24.14 10.24 20.86
CA PRO A 6 23.10 10.27 19.84
C PRO A 6 21.79 10.66 20.52
N SER A 7 21.31 11.86 20.21
CA SER A 7 19.98 12.36 20.56
C SER A 7 18.95 11.29 20.22
N ARG A 8 18.35 10.68 21.25
CA ARG A 8 17.23 9.73 21.15
C ARG A 8 16.01 10.43 20.53
N LYS A 9 16.00 10.60 19.20
CA LYS A 9 14.75 10.75 18.45
C LYS A 9 14.20 9.36 18.14
N GLY A 10 13.95 8.58 19.18
CA GLY A 10 13.11 7.39 19.07
C GLY A 10 11.66 7.88 19.02
N PHE A 11 11.11 7.98 17.81
CA PHE A 11 9.76 8.43 17.56
C PHE A 11 8.77 7.34 18.02
N VAL A 12 8.46 7.42 19.32
CA VAL A 12 7.32 6.87 20.07
C VAL A 12 6.41 5.93 19.26
N VAL A 13 6.46 4.62 19.60
CA VAL A 13 5.41 3.64 19.27
C VAL A 13 4.03 4.28 19.40
N PRO A 14 3.07 4.03 18.49
CA PRO A 14 1.77 4.68 18.53
C PRO A 14 1.08 4.40 19.89
N ARG A 15 1.10 5.39 20.79
CA ARG A 15 0.60 5.26 22.17
C ARG A 15 -0.87 4.86 22.17
N GLY A 16 -1.23 3.94 23.07
CA GLY A 16 -2.60 3.45 23.24
C GLY A 16 -3.00 2.35 22.25
N SER A 17 -2.04 1.63 21.70
CA SER A 17 -2.25 0.47 20.82
C SER A 17 -2.25 -0.83 21.65
N SER A 18 -3.00 -1.86 21.25
CA SER A 18 -2.97 -3.15 21.96
C SER A 18 -1.61 -3.86 21.77
N PRO A 19 -1.22 -4.81 22.62
CA PRO A 19 0.05 -5.55 22.47
C PRO A 19 0.23 -6.19 21.09
N LYS A 20 -0.87 -6.53 20.41
CA LYS A 20 -0.86 -7.03 19.03
C LYS A 20 -0.38 -5.97 18.02
N ARG A 21 -0.82 -4.72 18.18
CA ARG A 21 -0.52 -3.61 17.28
C ARG A 21 0.92 -3.12 17.45
N GLU A 22 1.45 -3.18 18.67
CA GLU A 22 2.87 -2.90 18.95
C GLU A 22 3.78 -3.92 18.23
N ARG A 23 3.47 -5.22 18.32
CA ARG A 23 4.22 -6.25 17.57
C ARG A 23 4.16 -6.05 16.05
N GLN A 24 3.00 -5.64 15.52
CA GLN A 24 2.86 -5.32 14.09
C GLN A 24 3.71 -4.12 13.68
N TYR A 25 3.75 -3.08 14.52
CA TYR A 25 4.57 -1.90 14.27
C TYR A 25 6.04 -2.29 14.11
N GLU A 26 6.59 -3.03 15.09
CA GLU A 26 7.98 -3.47 15.07
C GLU A 26 8.28 -4.34 13.85
N HIS A 27 7.40 -5.30 13.54
CA HIS A 27 7.59 -6.16 12.36
C HIS A 27 7.62 -5.38 11.04
N ILE A 28 6.80 -4.33 10.91
CA ILE A 28 6.78 -3.50 9.70
C ILE A 28 8.00 -2.57 9.65
N LYS A 29 8.42 -2.00 10.78
CA LYS A 29 9.64 -1.19 10.90
C LYS A 29 10.85 -2.02 10.47
N GLU A 30 11.04 -3.17 11.10
CA GLU A 30 12.15 -4.08 10.82
C GLU A 30 12.15 -4.57 9.36
N SER A 31 10.96 -4.87 8.81
CA SER A 31 10.84 -5.24 7.40
C SER A 31 11.22 -4.09 6.45
N GLY A 32 10.90 -2.85 6.80
CA GLY A 32 11.32 -1.66 6.04
C GLY A 32 12.83 -1.46 6.06
N GLU A 33 13.44 -1.58 7.23
CA GLU A 33 14.90 -1.48 7.42
C GLU A 33 15.65 -2.58 6.67
N LYS A 34 15.17 -3.83 6.74
CA LYS A 34 15.71 -4.97 5.97
C LYS A 34 15.66 -4.75 4.46
N ARG A 35 14.76 -3.90 3.96
CA ARG A 35 14.66 -3.51 2.54
C ARG A 35 15.52 -2.29 2.20
N GLY A 36 16.34 -1.80 3.13
CA GLY A 36 17.21 -0.65 2.95
C GLY A 36 16.51 0.70 3.11
N MET A 37 15.32 0.76 3.74
CA MET A 37 14.70 2.04 4.08
C MET A 37 15.43 2.69 5.27
N SER A 38 15.46 4.02 5.29
CA SER A 38 15.91 4.75 6.48
C SER A 38 14.95 4.49 7.66
N GLU A 39 15.50 4.47 8.87
CA GLU A 39 14.74 4.23 10.11
C GLU A 39 13.49 5.12 10.19
N SER A 40 13.65 6.44 10.00
CA SER A 40 12.54 7.39 10.02
C SER A 40 11.44 7.05 9.01
N ARG A 41 11.80 6.56 7.81
CA ARG A 41 10.83 6.17 6.78
C ARG A 41 10.15 4.86 7.14
N ALA A 42 10.89 3.90 7.72
CA ALA A 42 10.33 2.63 8.17
C ALA A 42 9.34 2.84 9.32
N GLU A 43 9.66 3.70 10.28
CA GLU A 43 8.79 4.11 11.38
C GLU A 43 7.51 4.80 10.90
N GLU A 44 7.64 5.74 9.95
CA GLU A 44 6.49 6.42 9.34
C GLU A 44 5.57 5.41 8.63
N MET A 45 6.16 4.47 7.89
CA MET A 45 5.42 3.40 7.21
C MET A 45 4.70 2.47 8.20
N ALA A 46 5.38 2.06 9.26
CA ALA A 46 4.82 1.22 10.32
C ALA A 46 3.65 1.93 11.03
N SER A 47 3.85 3.18 11.43
CA SER A 47 2.82 4.01 12.08
C SER A 47 1.57 4.13 11.22
N ARG A 48 1.74 4.47 9.93
CA ARG A 48 0.63 4.62 8.98
C ARG A 48 -0.14 3.34 8.78
N THR A 49 0.56 2.21 8.69
CA THR A 49 -0.06 0.91 8.46
C THR A 49 -0.89 0.49 9.67
N VAL A 50 -0.31 0.57 10.88
CA VAL A 50 -1.00 0.23 12.13
C VAL A 50 -2.20 1.14 12.38
N ASN A 51 -2.04 2.46 12.21
CA ASN A 51 -3.15 3.41 12.39
C ASN A 51 -4.30 3.14 11.41
N LYS A 52 -3.99 2.72 10.18
CA LYS A 52 -5.01 2.35 9.20
C LYS A 52 -5.75 1.08 9.58
N GLU A 53 -5.06 0.07 10.11
CA GLU A 53 -5.71 -1.13 10.64
C GLU A 53 -6.61 -0.80 11.83
N ARG A 54 -6.12 -0.01 12.79
CA ARG A 54 -6.90 0.43 13.96
C ARG A 54 -8.16 1.19 13.55
N ALA A 55 -8.07 2.08 12.56
CA ALA A 55 -9.23 2.81 12.06
C ALA A 55 -10.28 1.89 11.44
N ARG A 56 -9.86 0.81 10.75
CA ARG A 56 -10.77 -0.17 10.15
C ARG A 56 -11.41 -1.11 11.16
N SER A 57 -10.67 -1.52 12.19
CA SER A 57 -11.19 -2.39 13.24
C SER A 57 -12.01 -1.65 14.31
N GLY A 58 -12.16 -0.33 14.19
CA GLY A 58 -12.85 0.49 15.19
C GLY A 58 -12.05 0.74 16.47
N GLU A 59 -10.77 0.39 16.51
CA GLU A 59 -9.85 0.61 17.63
C GLU A 59 -9.33 2.05 17.73
N SER A 60 -9.66 2.90 16.76
CA SER A 60 -9.26 4.31 16.74
C SER A 60 -10.42 5.22 17.12
N LYS A 61 -10.18 6.13 18.07
CA LYS A 61 -11.14 7.18 18.47
C LYS A 61 -11.44 8.15 17.31
N THR A 62 -10.51 8.30 16.38
CA THR A 62 -10.63 9.13 15.19
C THR A 62 -10.50 8.27 13.94
N SER A 63 -11.46 8.36 13.02
CA SER A 63 -11.40 7.66 11.75
C SER A 63 -11.86 8.58 10.62
N SER A 64 -11.13 8.56 9.50
CA SER A 64 -11.54 9.25 8.28
C SER A 64 -12.16 8.25 7.31
N ARG A 65 -13.04 8.71 6.41
CA ARG A 65 -13.63 7.86 5.35
C ARG A 65 -12.57 7.15 4.51
N SER A 66 -11.42 7.80 4.28
CA SER A 66 -10.30 7.21 3.52
C SER A 66 -9.58 6.09 4.29
N SER A 67 -9.57 6.17 5.62
CA SER A 67 -8.96 5.19 6.52
C SER A 67 -9.83 3.92 6.62
N THR A 68 -11.15 4.08 6.59
CA THR A 68 -12.12 2.98 6.73
C THR A 68 -12.55 2.37 5.40
N GLN A 69 -12.89 3.20 4.39
CA GLN A 69 -13.50 2.75 3.13
C GLN A 69 -12.50 2.49 1.99
N GLY A 70 -11.24 2.92 2.10
CA GLY A 70 -10.23 2.66 1.07
C GLY A 70 -9.85 1.17 1.01
N ALA A 71 -9.47 0.66 -0.17
CA ALA A 71 -8.99 -0.72 -0.32
C ALA A 71 -7.80 -1.03 0.61
N SER A 72 -7.79 -2.21 1.22
CA SER A 72 -6.68 -2.70 2.04
C SER A 72 -5.43 -2.99 1.21
N ALA A 73 -4.25 -2.97 1.83
CA ALA A 73 -3.01 -3.33 1.13
C ALA A 73 -3.11 -4.74 0.54
N SER A 74 -3.71 -5.67 1.30
CA SER A 74 -3.99 -7.04 0.86
C SER A 74 -4.96 -7.11 -0.31
N GLN A 75 -6.07 -6.35 -0.30
CA GLN A 75 -6.97 -6.27 -1.47
C GLN A 75 -6.27 -5.68 -2.69
N ARG A 76 -5.47 -4.62 -2.51
CA ARG A 76 -4.73 -3.99 -3.62
C ARG A 76 -3.68 -4.94 -4.23
N GLY A 77 -3.01 -5.74 -3.40
CA GLY A 77 -2.08 -6.78 -3.85
C GLY A 77 -2.83 -7.89 -4.58
N GLY A 78 -3.85 -8.47 -3.94
CA GLY A 78 -4.65 -9.58 -4.47
C GLY A 78 -5.38 -9.26 -5.77
N GLN A 79 -5.94 -8.05 -5.93
CA GLN A 79 -6.56 -7.60 -7.17
C GLN A 79 -5.56 -7.49 -8.33
N LYS A 80 -4.26 -7.35 -8.05
CA LYS A 80 -3.20 -7.27 -9.06
C LYS A 80 -2.44 -8.58 -9.27
N SER A 81 -2.43 -9.45 -8.27
CA SER A 81 -1.69 -10.73 -8.30
C SER A 81 -2.57 -11.95 -8.56
N GLY A 82 -3.90 -11.83 -8.44
CA GLY A 82 -4.85 -12.93 -8.63
C GLY A 82 -5.31 -13.05 -10.08
N GLY A 83 -4.48 -13.64 -10.95
CA GLY A 83 -4.94 -13.97 -12.31
C GLY A 83 -3.85 -14.26 -13.32
N GLY A 84 -3.10 -15.36 -13.12
CA GLY A 84 -2.29 -15.99 -14.18
C GLY A 84 -0.94 -15.31 -14.42
N GLY A 85 0.08 -16.14 -14.55
CA GLY A 85 1.47 -15.73 -14.64
C GLY A 85 1.80 -14.72 -15.74
N SER A 86 2.87 -13.97 -15.47
CA SER A 86 3.80 -13.36 -16.43
C SER A 86 3.20 -12.60 -17.64
N SER A 87 3.48 -11.30 -17.67
CA SER A 87 3.53 -10.43 -18.86
C SER A 87 2.22 -9.78 -19.36
N GLU A 88 1.03 -10.33 -19.12
CA GLU A 88 -0.19 -9.75 -19.72
C GLU A 88 -0.97 -8.80 -18.80
N ARG A 89 -1.07 -7.52 -19.20
CA ARG A 89 -1.97 -6.52 -18.59
C ARG A 89 -3.42 -7.04 -18.51
N THR A 90 -4.12 -6.75 -17.41
CA THR A 90 -5.54 -7.14 -17.27
C THR A 90 -6.42 -6.39 -18.27
N LYS A 91 -7.65 -6.86 -18.52
CA LYS A 91 -8.60 -6.16 -19.40
C LYS A 91 -8.84 -4.72 -18.92
N ASP A 92 -8.94 -4.53 -17.61
CA ASP A 92 -9.15 -3.21 -17.00
C ASP A 92 -7.94 -2.30 -17.22
N ASP A 93 -6.71 -2.82 -17.08
CA ASP A 93 -5.51 -2.04 -17.38
C ASP A 93 -5.47 -1.58 -18.84
N LEU A 94 -5.80 -2.49 -19.78
CA LEU A 94 -5.88 -2.19 -21.20
C LEU A 94 -7.02 -1.21 -21.51
N TYR A 95 -8.16 -1.34 -20.83
CA TYR A 95 -9.28 -0.41 -20.96
C TYR A 95 -8.90 0.99 -20.47
N GLN A 96 -8.23 1.11 -19.32
CA GLN A 96 -7.79 2.40 -18.79
C GLN A 96 -6.71 3.03 -19.68
N GLU A 97 -5.83 2.24 -20.27
CA GLU A 97 -4.84 2.74 -21.23
C GLU A 97 -5.49 3.17 -22.55
N ALA A 98 -6.42 2.39 -23.09
CA ALA A 98 -7.22 2.74 -24.25
C ALA A 98 -8.02 4.04 -24.00
N LYS A 99 -8.56 4.22 -22.79
CA LYS A 99 -9.21 5.46 -22.36
C LYS A 99 -8.22 6.64 -22.35
N LYS A 100 -7.02 6.46 -21.81
CA LYS A 100 -5.97 7.50 -21.79
C LYS A 100 -5.51 7.90 -23.18
N ARG A 101 -5.45 6.94 -24.12
CA ARG A 101 -5.10 7.17 -25.53
C ARG A 101 -6.28 7.63 -26.40
N GLY A 102 -7.48 7.77 -25.84
CA GLY A 102 -8.65 8.24 -26.58
C GLY A 102 -9.21 7.24 -27.59
N ILE A 103 -8.98 5.93 -27.42
CA ILE A 103 -9.50 4.92 -28.34
C ILE A 103 -11.03 4.86 -28.22
N GLU A 104 -11.73 5.12 -29.32
CA GLU A 104 -13.19 5.03 -29.39
C GLU A 104 -13.64 3.57 -29.46
N GLY A 105 -14.86 3.29 -29.00
CA GLY A 105 -15.37 1.91 -28.93
C GLY A 105 -14.72 1.01 -27.86
N ARG A 106 -13.70 1.49 -27.13
CA ARG A 106 -12.98 0.80 -26.04
C ARG A 106 -13.87 0.07 -25.02
N SER A 107 -15.06 0.60 -24.73
CA SER A 107 -16.02 0.01 -23.78
C SER A 107 -16.66 -1.27 -24.29
N ASN A 108 -16.73 -1.44 -25.61
CA ASN A 108 -17.26 -2.64 -26.26
C ASN A 108 -16.16 -3.64 -26.63
N MET A 109 -14.89 -3.25 -26.48
CA MET A 109 -13.76 -4.10 -26.88
C MET A 109 -13.47 -5.21 -25.86
N THR A 110 -13.15 -6.40 -26.36
CA THR A 110 -12.62 -7.51 -25.58
C THR A 110 -11.15 -7.26 -25.19
N LYS A 111 -10.59 -8.07 -24.29
CA LYS A 111 -9.18 -7.96 -23.88
C LYS A 111 -8.24 -8.00 -25.11
N GLN A 112 -8.53 -8.90 -26.07
CA GLN A 112 -7.74 -9.02 -27.31
C GLN A 112 -7.88 -7.79 -28.21
N GLN A 113 -9.11 -7.30 -28.40
CA GLN A 113 -9.34 -6.09 -29.20
C GLN A 113 -8.65 -4.86 -28.59
N LEU A 114 -8.64 -4.73 -27.27
CA LEU A 114 -7.91 -3.67 -26.57
C LEU A 114 -6.39 -3.80 -26.75
N LYS A 115 -5.82 -5.01 -26.72
CA LYS A 115 -4.38 -5.22 -27.02
C LYS A 115 -4.05 -4.80 -28.45
N ASN A 116 -4.84 -5.26 -29.42
CA ASN A 116 -4.66 -4.93 -30.83
C ASN A 116 -4.74 -3.41 -31.06
N ALA A 117 -5.75 -2.74 -30.49
CA ALA A 117 -5.91 -1.29 -30.58
C ALA A 117 -4.77 -0.51 -29.90
N LEU A 118 -4.07 -1.12 -28.95
CA LEU A 118 -2.91 -0.55 -28.25
C LEU A 118 -1.56 -0.92 -28.88
N GLY A 119 -1.54 -1.77 -29.91
CA GLY A 119 -0.34 -2.26 -30.59
C GLY A 119 0.46 -3.27 -29.76
N ARG A 120 -0.22 -4.20 -29.09
CA ARG A 120 0.39 -5.23 -28.23
C ARG A 120 -0.09 -6.63 -28.57
#